data_AF-V6ATY2-F1
#
_entry.id   AF-V6ATY2-F1
#
_cell.length_a   1.000
_cell.length_b   1.000
_cell.length_c   1.000
_cell.angle_alpha   90.00
_cell.angle_beta   90.00
_cell.angle_gamma   90.00
#
_symmetry.space_group_name_H-M   'P 1'
#
loop_
_entity.id
_entity.type
_entity.pdbx_description
1 polymer ?
#
loop_
_entity_poly.entity_id
_entity_poly.type
_entity_poly.pdbx_seq_one_letter_code
_entity_poly.pdbx_strand_id
1 'polypeptide(L)' 'MGSSAGSYVRGVAAIHRKYQTALKRAKSRQSVLNAYWKHKKESERLLAKHLKDEMAEVKRIKGKMEYR' A
#
# COMPACT_ATOMS: atom_id res chain seq x y z
N MET A 1 10.39 0.10 -16.95
CA MET A 1 10.19 -0.08 -15.49
C MET A 1 9.36 1.10 -15.01
N GLY A 2 8.06 0.90 -14.77
CA GLY A 2 7.20 1.99 -14.29
C GLY A 2 7.53 2.32 -12.83
N SER A 3 7.71 3.60 -12.51
CA SER A 3 8.13 4.07 -11.19
C SER A 3 7.28 3.49 -10.06
N SER A 4 7.94 2.99 -9.01
CA SER A 4 7.35 2.41 -7.78
C SER A 4 6.18 3.26 -7.24
N ALA A 5 6.33 4.59 -7.27
CA ALA A 5 5.32 5.56 -6.85
C ALA A 5 3.99 5.44 -7.61
N GLY A 6 4.00 5.25 -8.94
CA GLY A 6 2.78 5.14 -9.74
C GLY A 6 2.00 3.87 -9.44
N SER A 7 2.70 2.76 -9.14
CA SER A 7 2.07 1.52 -8.72
C SER A 7 1.51 1.62 -7.29
N TYR A 8 2.22 2.29 -6.39
CA TYR A 8 1.77 2.52 -5.02
C TYR A 8 0.50 3.37 -4.97
N VAL A 9 0.48 4.52 -5.65
CA VAL A 9 -0.69 5.43 -5.69
C VAL A 9 -1.93 4.72 -6.25
N ARG A 10 -1.78 3.95 -7.34
CA ARG A 10 -2.89 3.16 -7.89
C ARG A 10 -3.40 2.11 -6.90
N GLY A 11 -2.49 1.47 -6.16
CA GLY A 11 -2.82 0.50 -5.11
C GLY A 11 -3.60 1.16 -3.97
N VAL A 12 -3.12 2.28 -3.45
CA VAL A 12 -3.79 3.06 -2.39
C VAL A 12 -5.19 3.48 -2.83
N ALA A 13 -5.31 4.06 -4.03
CA ALA A 13 -6.61 4.46 -4.58
C ALA A 13 -7.59 3.28 -4.74
N ALA A 14 -7.10 2.09 -5.09
CA ALA A 14 -7.93 0.90 -5.17
C ALA A 14 -8.41 0.42 -3.78
N ILE A 15 -7.53 0.44 -2.77
CA ILE A 15 -7.86 0.07 -1.38
C ILE A 15 -8.91 1.02 -0.81
N HIS A 16 -8.75 2.34 -1.00
CA HIS A 16 -9.74 3.32 -0.54
C HIS A 16 -11.10 3.16 -1.25
N ARG A 17 -11.12 2.90 -2.56
CA ARG A 17 -12.38 2.64 -3.28
C ARG A 17 -13.12 1.42 -2.73
N LYS A 18 -12.41 0.32 -2.45
CA LYS A 18 -12.98 -0.88 -1.82
C LYS A 18 -13.52 -0.58 -0.43
N TYR A 19 -12.76 0.15 0.39
CA TYR A 19 -13.17 0.54 1.73
C TYR A 19 -14.45 1.38 1.72
N GLN A 20 -14.51 2.41 0.89
CA GLN A 20 -15.70 3.25 0.76
C GLN A 20 -16.92 2.46 0.29
N THR A 21 -16.73 1.52 -0.63
CA THR A 21 -17.80 0.61 -1.08
C THR A 21 -18.28 -0.31 0.06
N ALA A 22 -17.35 -0.82 0.87
CA ALA A 22 -17.67 -1.66 2.03
C ALA A 22 -18.44 -0.87 3.10
N LEU A 23 -18.06 0.37 3.38
CA LEU A 23 -18.79 1.26 4.29
C LEU A 23 -20.22 1.52 3.81
N LYS A 24 -20.41 1.84 2.52
CA LYS A 24 -21.76 2.09 1.94
C LYS A 24 -22.68 0.86 2.01
N ARG A 25 -22.12 -0.35 2.03
CA ARG A 25 -22.87 -1.61 2.07
C ARG A 25 -23.05 -2.18 3.48
N ALA A 26 -22.35 -1.62 4.47
CA ALA A 26 -22.38 -2.09 5.85
C ALA A 26 -23.75 -1.82 6.47
N LYS A 27 -24.38 -2.84 7.05
CA LYS A 27 -25.69 -2.74 7.72
C LYS A 27 -25.61 -2.83 9.24
N SER A 28 -24.41 -3.05 9.79
CA SER A 28 -24.20 -3.21 11.23
C SER A 28 -22.89 -2.60 11.69
N ARG A 29 -22.81 -2.25 12.98
CA ARG A 29 -21.59 -1.73 13.62
C ARG A 29 -20.39 -2.68 13.41
N GLN A 30 -20.62 -3.98 13.53
CA GLN A 30 -19.57 -4.98 13.31
C GLN A 30 -19.07 -4.97 11.87
N SER A 31 -19.96 -4.84 10.88
CA SER A 31 -19.56 -4.77 9.47
C SER A 31 -18.74 -3.51 9.15
N VAL A 32 -19.04 -2.37 9.79
CA VAL A 32 -18.24 -1.15 9.70
C VAL A 32 -16.83 -1.35 10.28
N LEU A 33 -16.74 -1.93 11.48
CA LEU A 33 -15.45 -2.23 12.12
C LEU A 33 -14.60 -3.20 11.29
N ASN A 34 -15.22 -4.25 10.77
CA ASN A 34 -14.55 -5.22 9.90
C ASN A 34 -14.02 -4.56 8.63
N ALA A 35 -14.78 -3.66 8.01
CA ALA A 35 -14.34 -2.90 6.84
C ALA A 35 -13.10 -2.04 7.15
N TYR A 36 -13.08 -1.39 8.31
CA TYR A 36 -11.93 -0.58 8.75
C TYR A 36 -10.68 -1.45 8.99
N TRP A 37 -10.80 -2.54 9.75
CA TRP A 37 -9.64 -3.40 10.04
C TRP A 37 -9.06 -4.03 8.78
N LYS A 38 -9.93 -4.44 7.85
CA LYS A 38 -9.50 -4.95 6.54
C LYS A 38 -8.76 -3.88 5.74
N HIS A 39 -9.33 -2.66 5.67
CA HIS A 39 -8.69 -1.53 5.01
C HIS A 39 -7.30 -1.23 5.59
N LYS A 40 -7.19 -1.11 6.91
CA LYS A 40 -5.91 -0.86 7.60
C LYS A 40 -4.87 -1.92 7.23
N LYS A 41 -5.23 -3.21 7.34
CA LYS A 41 -4.32 -4.32 7.02
C LYS A 41 -3.87 -4.31 5.56
N GLU A 42 -4.76 -4.03 4.61
CA GLU A 42 -4.42 -3.94 3.19
C GLU A 42 -3.48 -2.75 2.92
N SER A 43 -3.75 -1.59 3.51
CA SER A 43 -2.91 -0.39 3.38
C SER A 43 -1.52 -0.59 3.97
N GLU A 44 -1.41 -1.17 5.17
CA GLU A 44 -0.12 -1.47 5.82
C GLU A 44 0.71 -2.46 5.00
N ARG A 45 0.08 -3.51 4.45
CA ARG A 45 0.75 -4.48 3.58
C ARG A 45 1.29 -3.83 2.30
N LEU A 46 0.49 -2.96 1.68
CA LEU A 46 0.91 -2.25 0.47
C LEU A 46 2.09 -1.30 0.77
N LEU A 47 2.03 -0.56 1.87
CA LEU A 47 3.11 0.33 2.30
C LEU A 47 4.40 -0.45 2.57
N ALA A 48 4.32 -1.55 3.32
CA ALA A 48 5.49 -2.38 3.61
C ALA A 48 6.15 -2.92 2.32
N LYS A 49 5.34 -3.30 1.32
CA LYS A 49 5.87 -3.71 0.02
C LYS A 49 6.56 -2.55 -0.70
N HIS A 50 5.91 -1.39 -0.77
CA HIS A 50 6.45 -0.21 -1.43
C HIS A 50 7.81 0.21 -0.84
N LEU A 51 7.91 0.29 0.49
CA LEU A 51 9.16 0.61 1.19
C LEU A 51 10.25 -0.46 0.94
N LYS A 52 9.88 -1.74 0.86
CA LYS A 52 10.82 -2.82 0.53
C LYS A 52 11.38 -2.67 -0.88
N ASP A 53 10.52 -2.31 -1.84
CA ASP A 53 10.91 -2.10 -3.24
C ASP A 53 11.85 -0.87 -3.34
N GLU A 54 11.53 0.22 -2.64
CA GLU A 54 12.41 1.40 -2.55
C GLU A 54 13.76 1.07 -1.90
N MET A 55 13.76 0.30 -0.81
CA MET A 55 15.00 -0.13 -0.17
C MET A 55 15.87 -1.01 -1.08
N ALA A 56 15.25 -1.87 -1.89
CA ALA A 56 15.97 -2.66 -2.89
C ALA A 56 16.60 -1.76 -3.97
N GLU A 57 15.90 -0.71 -4.39
CA GLU A 57 16.44 0.29 -5.30
C GLU A 57 17.63 1.05 -4.68
N VAL A 58 17.52 1.50 -3.42
CA VAL A 58 18.63 2.13 -2.69
C VAL A 58 19.85 1.20 -2.63
N LYS A 59 19.67 -0.07 -2.26
CA LYS A 59 20.78 -1.04 -2.21
C LYS A 59 21.44 -1.23 -3.57
N ARG A 60 20.66 -1.30 -4.65
CA ARG A 60 21.16 -1.41 -6.02
C ARG A 60 21.97 -0.17 -6.44
N ILE A 61 21.52 1.02 -6.05
CA ILE A 61 22.26 2.27 -6.33
C ILE A 61 23.55 2.29 -5.51
N LYS A 62 23.48 2.04 -4.19
CA LYS A 62 24.65 1.99 -3.30
C LYS A 62 25.71 0.99 -3.79
N GLY A 63 25.31 -0.19 -4.24
CA GLY A 63 26.25 -1.20 -4.75
C GLY A 63 26.96 -0.81 -6.06
N LYS A 64 26.46 0.21 -6.77
CA LYS A 64 27.11 0.75 -7.98
C LYS A 64 27.95 1.99 -7.70
N MET A 65 27.85 2.56 -6.50
CA MET A 65 28.68 3.69 -6.09
C MET A 65 29.99 3.14 -5.58
N GLU A 66 31.12 3.62 -6.12
CA GLU A 66 32.42 3.32 -5.53
C GLU A 66 32.44 3.79 -4.07
N TYR A 67 32.95 2.93 -3.19
CA TYR A 67 33.20 3.31 -1.81
C TYR A 67 34.41 4.24 -1.81
N ARG A 68 34.18 5.54 -1.56
CA ARG A 68 35.26 6.52 -1.31
C ARG A 68 35.73 6.43 0.12
#